data_AF-A0A1F7BNN3-F1
#
_entry.id   AF-A0A1F7BNN3-F1
#
_cell.length_a   1.000
_cell.length_b   1.000
_cell.length_c   1.000
_cell.angle_alpha   90.00
_cell.angle_beta   90.00
_cell.angle_gamma   90.00
#
_symmetry.space_group_name_H-M   'P 1'
#
loop_
_entity.id
_entity.type
_entity.pdbx_description
1 polymer ?
#
loop_
_entity_poly.entity_id
_entity_poly.type
_entity_poly.pdbx_seq_one_letter_code
_entity_poly.pdbx_strand_id
1 'polypeptide(L)'
;MTDFLHKLSATLFFILGLTLFGAYVLLQKDLYTPWPMWWLTIVDLPILFIGLLYGSTSIYLSLQVENRPSRSLVFFIFIPALLFFVLFTVLNFWPLLSY
;
A
#
# COMPACT_ATOMS: atom_id res chain seq x y z
N MET A 1 10.82 10.40 -13.52
CA MET A 1 10.05 10.64 -12.27
C MET A 1 9.32 9.38 -11.82
N THR A 2 8.75 8.60 -12.75
CA THR A 2 8.14 7.29 -12.50
C THR A 2 9.10 6.25 -11.90
N ASP A 3 10.36 6.21 -12.35
CA ASP A 3 11.36 5.30 -11.76
C ASP A 3 11.68 5.60 -10.29
N PHE A 4 11.71 6.88 -9.92
CA PHE A 4 11.89 7.29 -8.53
C PHE A 4 10.70 6.85 -7.68
N LEU A 5 9.48 7.06 -8.17
CA LEU A 5 8.25 6.67 -7.49
C LEU A 5 8.16 5.15 -7.30
N HIS A 6 8.57 4.38 -8.32
CA HIS A 6 8.62 2.92 -8.27
C HIS A 6 9.64 2.42 -7.24
N LYS A 7 10.86 2.97 -7.23
CA LYS A 7 11.90 2.62 -6.25
C LYS A 7 11.49 3.01 -4.83
N LEU A 8 10.97 4.22 -4.65
CA LEU A 8 10.53 4.71 -3.34
C LEU A 8 9.39 3.85 -2.78
N SER A 9 8.36 3.57 -3.59
CA SER A 9 7.25 2.71 -3.16
C SER A 9 7.70 1.29 -2.85
N ALA A 10 8.64 0.72 -3.61
CA ALA A 10 9.23 -0.59 -3.28
C ALA A 10 9.97 -0.57 -1.94
N THR A 11 10.80 0.45 -1.69
CA THR A 11 11.53 0.60 -0.43
C THR A 11 10.57 0.77 0.75
N LEU A 12 9.55 1.61 0.60
CA LEU A 12 8.54 1.80 1.64
C LEU A 12 7.74 0.53 1.89
N PHE A 13 7.38 -0.22 0.84
CA PHE A 13 6.67 -1.48 0.96
C PHE A 13 7.49 -2.51 1.75
N PHE A 14 8.78 -2.60 1.44
CA PHE A 14 9.70 -3.49 2.13
C PHE A 14 9.87 -3.11 3.61
N ILE A 15 10.07 -1.82 3.91
CA ILE A 15 10.22 -1.34 5.29
C ILE A 15 8.94 -1.58 6.07
N LEU A 16 7.77 -1.20 5.53
CA LEU A 16 6.50 -1.41 6.21
C LEU A 16 6.19 -2.90 6.42
N GLY A 17 6.41 -3.73 5.42
CA GLY A 17 6.24 -5.18 5.54
C GLY A 17 7.13 -5.76 6.64
N LEU A 18 8.37 -5.29 6.75
CA LEU A 18 9.29 -5.72 7.79
C LEU A 18 8.86 -5.25 9.19
N THR A 19 8.34 -4.02 9.32
CA THR A 19 7.79 -3.54 10.59
C THR A 19 6.52 -4.31 11.01
N LEU A 20 5.65 -4.65 10.06
CA LEU A 20 4.47 -5.49 10.33
C LEU A 20 4.89 -6.88 10.79
N PHE A 21 5.81 -7.52 10.08
CA PHE A 21 6.35 -8.82 10.47
C PHE A 21 7.00 -8.78 11.86
N GLY A 22 7.80 -7.74 12.13
CA GLY A 22 8.41 -7.53 13.43
C GLY A 22 7.38 -7.37 14.54
N ALA A 23 6.36 -6.53 14.34
CA ALA A 23 5.27 -6.36 15.30
C ALA A 23 4.50 -7.67 15.55
N TYR A 24 4.23 -8.44 14.50
CA TYR A 24 3.58 -9.75 14.64
C TYR A 24 4.40 -10.72 15.49
N VAL A 25 5.71 -10.82 15.25
CA VAL A 25 6.61 -11.68 16.03
C VAL A 25 6.70 -11.23 17.48
N LEU A 26 6.80 -9.91 17.74
CA LEU A 26 6.84 -9.36 19.09
C LEU A 26 5.55 -9.65 19.86
N LEU A 27 4.39 -9.47 19.20
CA LEU A 27 3.09 -9.77 19.78
C LEU A 27 2.94 -11.25 20.13
N GLN A 28 3.38 -12.16 19.25
CA GLN A 28 3.35 -13.61 19.53
C GLN A 28 4.19 -14.04 20.74
N LYS A 29 5.19 -13.23 21.13
CA LYS A 29 6.05 -13.47 22.28
C LYS A 29 5.61 -12.69 23.51
N ASP A 30 4.46 -12.01 23.46
CA ASP A 30 3.97 -11.09 24.49
C ASP A 30 5.01 -10.01 24.89
N LEU A 31 5.86 -9.61 23.93
CA LEU A 31 6.92 -8.61 24.14
C LEU A 31 6.44 -7.22 23.70
N TYR A 32 6.72 -6.21 24.52
CA TYR A 32 6.49 -4.79 24.23
C TYR A 32 5.02 -4.39 23.97
N THR A 33 4.05 -5.21 24.37
CA THR A 33 2.63 -4.82 24.44
C THR A 33 2.50 -3.50 25.22
N PRO A 34 1.76 -2.49 24.72
CA PRO A 34 0.75 -2.53 23.66
C PRO A 34 1.21 -2.10 22.27
N TRP A 35 2.48 -1.74 22.06
CA TRP A 35 2.94 -1.10 20.82
C TRP A 35 2.77 -1.97 19.56
N PRO A 36 3.10 -3.28 19.57
CA PRO A 36 2.88 -4.14 18.41
C PRO A 36 1.40 -4.27 18.05
N MET A 37 0.52 -4.31 19.06
CA MET A 37 -0.92 -4.40 18.87
C MET A 37 -1.45 -3.13 18.19
N TRP A 38 -1.09 -1.95 18.70
CA TRP A 38 -1.47 -0.67 18.09
C TRP A 38 -0.97 -0.57 16.65
N TRP A 39 0.29 -0.95 16.38
CA TRP A 39 0.84 -0.90 15.03
C TRP A 39 0.05 -1.79 14.07
N LEU A 40 -0.24 -3.03 14.47
CA LEU A 40 -1.03 -3.96 13.66
C LEU A 40 -2.47 -3.48 13.39
N THR A 41 -3.03 -2.60 14.25
CA THR A 41 -4.36 -2.01 14.00
C THR A 41 -4.33 -0.92 12.94
N ILE A 42 -3.23 -0.17 12.80
CA ILE A 42 -3.17 1.00 11.90
C ILE A 42 -2.44 0.75 10.58
N VAL A 43 -1.63 -0.31 10.50
CA VAL A 43 -0.67 -0.54 9.41
C VAL A 43 -1.32 -0.95 8.08
N ASP A 44 -2.57 -1.44 8.11
CA ASP A 44 -3.30 -1.91 6.94
C ASP A 44 -3.39 -0.83 5.84
N LEU A 45 -3.77 0.40 6.20
CA LEU A 45 -3.91 1.50 5.26
C LEU A 45 -2.58 1.94 4.62
N PRO A 46 -1.50 2.22 5.40
CA PRO A 46 -0.19 2.52 4.84
C PRO A 46 0.31 1.45 3.86
N ILE A 47 0.18 0.17 4.23
CA ILE A 47 0.61 -0.94 3.38
C ILE A 47 -0.22 -1.02 2.11
N LEU A 48 -1.56 -0.91 2.23
CA LEU A 48 -2.45 -0.89 1.08
C LEU A 48 -2.11 0.25 0.12
N PHE A 49 -1.92 1.46 0.64
CA PHE A 49 -1.59 2.63 -0.16
C PHE A 49 -0.29 2.42 -0.95
N ILE A 50 0.77 1.98 -0.26
CA ILE A 50 2.07 1.79 -0.88
C ILE A 50 2.07 0.61 -1.85
N GLY A 51 1.36 -0.48 -1.53
CA GLY A 51 1.17 -1.62 -2.43
C GLY A 51 0.44 -1.23 -3.73
N LEU A 52 -0.63 -0.44 -3.62
CA LEU A 52 -1.37 0.08 -4.77
C LEU A 52 -0.54 1.06 -5.59
N LEU A 53 0.26 1.93 -4.97
CA LEU A 53 1.18 2.82 -5.66
C LEU A 53 2.27 2.05 -6.40
N TYR A 54 2.89 1.07 -5.75
CA TYR A 54 3.93 0.25 -6.37
C TYR A 54 3.36 -0.56 -7.54
N GLY A 55 2.22 -1.25 -7.33
CA GLY A 55 1.54 -2.04 -8.35
C GLY A 55 1.10 -1.20 -9.55
N SER A 56 0.44 -0.06 -9.31
CA SER A 56 -0.01 0.84 -10.38
C SER A 56 1.17 1.41 -11.18
N THR A 57 2.25 1.82 -10.50
CA THR A 57 3.46 2.32 -11.16
C THR A 57 4.17 1.22 -11.95
N SER A 58 4.21 -0.01 -11.42
CA SER A 58 4.81 -1.16 -12.12
C SER A 58 4.06 -1.50 -13.41
N ILE A 59 2.73 -1.53 -13.36
CA ILE A 59 1.88 -1.76 -14.54
C ILE A 59 2.07 -0.62 -15.55
N TYR A 60 2.11 0.62 -15.08
CA TYR A 60 2.33 1.78 -15.94
C TYR A 60 3.66 1.68 -16.70
N LEU A 61 4.76 1.40 -15.99
CA LEU A 61 6.08 1.22 -16.60
C LEU A 61 6.12 0.03 -17.58
N SER A 62 5.41 -1.06 -17.26
CA SER A 62 5.36 -2.26 -18.12
C SER A 62 4.60 -2.02 -19.43
N LEU A 63 3.58 -1.16 -19.42
CA LEU A 63 2.75 -0.86 -20.59
C LEU A 63 3.21 0.38 -21.37
N GLN A 64 4.10 1.18 -20.80
CA GLN A 64 4.62 2.37 -21.44
C GLN A 64 5.58 1.97 -22.57
N VAL A 65 5.10 2.02 -23.82
CA VAL A 65 5.95 1.88 -25.00
C VAL A 65 6.86 3.11 -25.12
N GLU A 66 8.14 2.89 -25.38
CA GLU A 66 9.17 3.93 -25.54
C GLU A 66 8.64 5.12 -26.36
N ASN A 67 8.70 6.31 -25.77
CA ASN A 67 8.42 7.63 -26.36
C ASN A 67 6.99 8.16 -26.52
N ARG A 68 5.94 7.53 -25.98
CA ARG A 68 4.61 8.20 -25.92
C ARG A 68 3.94 8.12 -24.55
N PRO A 69 4.02 9.18 -23.71
CA PRO A 69 3.24 9.23 -22.48
C PRO A 69 1.75 9.30 -22.84
N SER A 70 1.04 8.19 -22.64
CA SER A 70 -0.40 8.13 -22.87
C SER A 70 -1.15 8.54 -21.60
N ARG A 71 -1.73 9.74 -21.60
CA ARG A 71 -2.57 10.23 -20.48
C ARG A 71 -3.74 9.29 -20.18
N SER A 72 -4.27 8.62 -21.20
CA SER A 72 -5.34 7.63 -21.03
C SER A 72 -4.89 6.43 -20.20
N LEU A 73 -3.66 5.97 -20.40
CA LEU A 73 -3.08 4.82 -19.70
C LEU A 73 -2.90 5.11 -18.20
N VAL A 74 -2.49 6.33 -17.85
CA VAL A 74 -2.46 6.80 -16.45
C VAL A 74 -3.87 6.72 -15.83
N PHE A 75 -4.88 7.24 -16.53
CA PHE A 75 -6.26 7.26 -16.03
C PHE A 75 -6.79 5.84 -15.79
N PHE A 76 -6.59 4.91 -16.73
CA PHE A 76 -7.06 3.52 -16.63
C PHE A 76 -6.36 2.69 -15.55
N ILE A 77 -5.17 3.08 -15.09
CA ILE A 77 -4.48 2.37 -14.02
C ILE A 77 -4.73 3.03 -12.66
N PHE A 78 -4.54 4.34 -12.57
CA PHE A 78 -4.57 5.03 -11.29
C PHE A 78 -5.98 5.23 -10.74
N ILE A 79 -7.01 5.33 -11.60
CA ILE A 79 -8.39 5.46 -11.10
C ILE A 79 -8.91 4.18 -10.47
N PRO A 80 -8.78 2.99 -11.09
CA PRO A 80 -9.12 1.74 -10.41
C PRO A 80 -8.32 1.55 -9.12
N ALA A 81 -7.02 1.88 -9.12
CA ALA A 81 -6.21 1.81 -7.90
C ALA A 81 -6.75 2.73 -6.80
N LEU A 82 -7.14 3.96 -7.14
CA LEU A 82 -7.75 4.91 -6.20
C LEU A 82 -9.12 4.43 -5.71
N LEU A 83 -9.95 3.86 -6.58
CA LEU A 83 -11.24 3.27 -6.21
C LEU A 83 -11.06 2.10 -5.24
N PHE A 84 -10.08 1.22 -5.48
CA PHE A 84 -9.75 0.15 -4.54
C PHE A 84 -9.30 0.73 -3.20
N PHE A 85 -8.40 1.72 -3.21
CA PHE A 85 -7.94 2.35 -1.98
C PHE A 85 -9.09 2.93 -1.16
N VAL A 86 -10.00 3.68 -1.80
CA VAL A 86 -11.19 4.24 -1.16
C VAL A 86 -12.11 3.15 -0.64
N LEU A 87 -12.38 2.10 -1.43
CA LEU A 87 -13.21 0.98 -1.03
C LEU A 87 -12.68 0.32 0.24
N PHE A 88 -11.41 -0.05 0.27
CA PHE A 88 -10.80 -0.68 1.44
C PHE A 88 -10.71 0.26 2.63
N THR A 89 -10.48 1.57 2.41
CA THR A 89 -10.52 2.56 3.49
C THR A 89 -11.91 2.64 4.11
N VAL A 90 -12.94 2.68 3.28
CA VAL A 90 -14.32 2.64 3.76
C VAL A 90 -14.54 1.33 4.53
N LEU A 91 -14.22 0.16 3.97
CA LEU A 91 -14.41 -1.12 4.66
C LEU A 91 -13.67 -1.21 6.00
N ASN A 92 -12.48 -0.61 6.12
CA ASN A 92 -11.67 -0.66 7.35
C ASN A 92 -12.20 0.28 8.46
N PHE A 93 -12.76 1.44 8.11
CA PHE A 93 -13.22 2.45 9.08
C PHE A 93 -14.74 2.59 9.17
N TRP A 94 -15.51 1.84 8.38
CA TRP A 94 -16.96 1.94 8.39
C TRP A 94 -17.52 1.34 9.69
N PRO A 95 -18.19 2.12 10.54
CA PRO A 95 -18.60 1.69 11.88
C PRO A 95 -19.55 0.48 11.90
N LEU A 96 -20.27 0.23 10.80
CA LEU A 96 -21.18 -0.92 10.68
C LEU A 96 -20.45 -2.23 10.32
N LEU A 97 -19.18 -2.17 9.91
CA LEU A 97 -18.37 -3.30 9.49
C LEU A 97 -17.21 -3.60 10.45
N SER A 98 -16.80 -2.62 11.26
CA SER A 98 -15.84 -2.80 12.36
C SER A 98 -16.54 -3.40 13.59
N TYR A 99 -16.55 -4.73 13.69
CA TYR A 99 -16.93 -5.47 14.90
C TYR A 99 -15.70 -5.88 15.70
#